data_AF-A0A1G9DME1-F1
#
_entry.id   AF-A0A1G9DME1-F1
#
_cell.length_a   1.000
_cell.length_b   1.000
_cell.length_c   1.000
_cell.angle_alpha   90.00
_cell.angle_beta   90.00
_cell.angle_gamma   90.00
#
_symmetry.space_group_name_H-M   'P 1'
#
loop_
_entity.id
_entity.type
_entity.pdbx_description
1 polymer ?
#
loop_
_entity_poly.entity_id
_entity_poly.type
_entity_poly.pdbx_seq_one_letter_code
_entity_poly.pdbx_strand_id
1 'polypeptide(L)'
;MDADAEDIPTDTGASRPPLTSPWKGIDAPGYHGLMTPGQRLRQIANILNGSTLLGLLLAACARTSVSSGPRGLLIASRYRWRLPFAAAFTVGNVILFRAGPDTARADPALLRHEERHSTQYAWCLGLPFLPLYFIAAGWSLWRTGNPGSANFFERHAGLEAGGYPLPGTPGTSPWTHRRIGAATPKRYEA
;
A
#
# COMPACT_ATOMS: atom_id res chain seq x y z
N MET A 1 -60.80 16.08 -38.47
CA MET A 1 -59.54 16.60 -39.03
C MET A 1 -58.74 17.12 -37.84
N ASP A 2 -58.48 16.28 -36.84
CA ASP A 2 -57.44 15.22 -36.74
C ASP A 2 -56.26 15.84 -35.97
N ALA A 3 -55.62 15.25 -34.96
CA ALA A 3 -55.80 14.05 -34.17
C ALA A 3 -54.81 14.16 -32.97
N ASP A 4 -55.09 13.43 -31.88
CA ASP A 4 -54.17 12.80 -30.92
C ASP A 4 -53.08 13.66 -30.21
N ALA A 5 -53.17 13.92 -28.90
CA ALA A 5 -52.79 13.03 -27.80
C ALA A 5 -51.32 12.57 -27.84
N GLU A 6 -50.46 13.18 -27.01
CA GLU A 6 -49.45 12.46 -26.20
C GLU A 6 -49.15 13.24 -24.91
N ASP A 7 -49.54 12.60 -23.81
CA ASP A 7 -49.08 12.74 -22.43
C ASP A 7 -47.66 12.16 -22.32
N ILE A 8 -46.75 12.77 -21.53
CA ILE A 8 -45.55 12.13 -20.91
C ILE A 8 -44.74 13.17 -20.08
N PRO A 9 -44.06 12.75 -18.99
CA PRO A 9 -44.26 13.34 -17.67
C PRO A 9 -43.06 14.12 -17.10
N THR A 10 -43.34 14.82 -16.00
CA THR A 10 -42.39 15.31 -15.00
C THR A 10 -41.40 14.23 -14.55
N ASP A 11 -40.12 14.39 -14.92
CA ASP A 11 -39.04 13.53 -14.42
C ASP A 11 -38.80 13.79 -12.93
N THR A 12 -38.83 12.68 -12.21
CA THR A 12 -38.92 12.55 -10.78
C THR A 12 -37.56 12.10 -10.29
N GLY A 13 -36.98 12.80 -9.31
CA GLY A 13 -35.97 12.24 -8.41
C GLY A 13 -34.76 11.57 -9.06
N ALA A 14 -33.73 12.36 -9.37
CA ALA A 14 -32.36 11.86 -9.46
C ALA A 14 -31.92 11.35 -8.07
N SER A 15 -32.36 10.14 -7.76
CA SER A 15 -31.91 9.35 -6.64
C SER A 15 -30.41 9.15 -6.78
N ARG A 16 -29.65 9.68 -5.81
CA ARG A 16 -28.24 9.39 -5.65
C ARG A 16 -28.05 7.87 -5.71
N PRO A 17 -27.16 7.34 -6.57
CA PRO A 17 -26.91 5.90 -6.55
C PRO A 17 -26.43 5.51 -5.14
N PRO A 18 -26.92 4.41 -4.57
CA PRO A 18 -26.43 3.93 -3.29
C PRO A 18 -24.94 3.66 -3.40
N LEU A 19 -24.21 3.89 -2.30
CA LEU A 19 -22.77 3.66 -2.17
C LEU A 19 -22.49 2.16 -2.38
N THR A 20 -22.36 1.74 -3.64
CA THR A 20 -22.00 0.37 -3.97
C THR A 20 -20.57 0.16 -3.48
N SER A 21 -20.41 -0.82 -2.59
CA SER A 21 -19.12 -1.36 -2.18
C SER A 21 -18.19 -1.43 -3.40
N PRO A 22 -16.98 -0.83 -3.34
CA PRO A 22 -16.02 -0.84 -4.47
C PRO A 22 -15.45 -2.24 -4.79
N TRP A 23 -16.06 -3.28 -4.22
CA TRP A 23 -15.70 -4.69 -4.38
C TRP A 23 -16.75 -5.48 -5.21
N LYS A 24 -17.79 -4.82 -5.74
CA LYS A 24 -18.91 -5.43 -6.49
C LYS A 24 -18.57 -5.89 -7.92
N GLY A 25 -17.46 -6.61 -8.02
CA GLY A 25 -16.96 -7.34 -9.18
C GLY A 25 -16.07 -8.53 -8.79
N ILE A 26 -15.95 -8.81 -7.48
CA ILE A 26 -15.21 -9.95 -6.90
C ILE A 26 -16.20 -10.96 -6.27
N ASP A 27 -17.50 -10.82 -6.53
CA ASP A 27 -18.56 -11.67 -6.00
C ASP A 27 -18.74 -12.96 -6.84
N ALA A 28 -17.64 -13.50 -7.38
CA ALA A 28 -17.62 -14.89 -7.83
C ALA A 28 -17.50 -15.76 -6.56
N PRO A 29 -18.42 -16.71 -6.32
CA PRO A 29 -18.33 -17.64 -5.20
C PRO A 29 -17.11 -18.55 -5.41
N GLY A 30 -15.95 -18.15 -4.88
CA GLY A 30 -14.71 -18.92 -5.01
C GLY A 30 -13.39 -18.17 -4.81
N TYR A 31 -13.37 -16.83 -4.80
CA TYR A 31 -12.11 -16.04 -4.70
C TYR A 31 -11.99 -15.11 -3.49
N HIS A 32 -12.68 -15.41 -2.38
CA HIS A 32 -12.19 -14.99 -1.06
C HIS A 32 -10.96 -15.85 -0.73
N GLY A 33 -9.80 -15.43 -1.26
CA GLY A 33 -8.52 -16.14 -1.17
C GLY A 33 -8.19 -16.57 0.26
N LEU A 34 -8.22 -17.88 0.49
CA LEU A 34 -7.89 -18.51 1.76
C LEU A 34 -6.51 -18.03 2.21
N MET A 35 -6.47 -17.31 3.33
CA MET A 35 -5.20 -16.98 3.98
C MET A 35 -4.48 -18.28 4.33
N THR A 36 -3.18 -18.34 4.04
CA THR A 36 -2.39 -19.47 4.50
C THR A 36 -2.37 -19.49 6.04
N PRO A 37 -2.20 -20.66 6.68
CA PRO A 37 -2.07 -20.72 8.14
C PRO A 37 -0.99 -19.77 8.68
N GLY A 38 0.13 -19.62 7.96
CA GLY A 38 1.19 -18.68 8.32
C GLY A 38 0.76 -17.21 8.25
N GLN A 39 -0.02 -16.81 7.24
CA GLN A 39 -0.55 -15.45 7.14
C GLN A 39 -1.57 -15.16 8.25
N ARG A 40 -2.40 -16.15 8.61
CA ARG A 40 -3.34 -16.03 9.71
C ARG A 40 -2.62 -15.93 11.06
N LEU A 41 -1.57 -16.74 11.26
CA LEU A 41 -0.72 -16.67 12.45
C LEU A 41 -0.07 -15.29 12.56
N ARG A 42 0.54 -14.78 11.49
CA ARG A 42 1.10 -13.41 11.44
C ARG A 42 0.04 -12.37 11.82
N GLN A 43 -1.15 -12.48 11.25
CA GLN A 43 -2.23 -11.54 11.50
C GLN A 43 -2.58 -11.49 12.98
N ILE A 44 -2.81 -12.66 13.59
CA ILE A 44 -3.14 -12.80 15.01
C ILE A 44 -1.98 -12.31 15.88
N ALA A 45 -0.75 -12.74 15.62
CA ALA A 45 0.44 -12.33 16.39
C ALA A 45 0.59 -10.80 16.44
N ASN A 46 0.39 -10.13 15.30
CA ASN A 46 0.46 -8.68 15.20
C ASN A 46 -0.72 -7.93 15.83
N ILE A 47 -1.85 -8.59 16.04
CA ILE A 47 -2.95 -8.04 16.84
C ILE A 47 -2.59 -8.18 18.32
N LEU A 48 -2.16 -9.38 18.75
CA LEU A 48 -1.81 -9.67 20.13
C LEU A 48 -0.64 -8.82 20.65
N ASN A 49 0.37 -8.56 19.81
CA ASN A 49 1.50 -7.70 20.17
C ASN A 49 1.19 -6.19 20.04
N GLY A 50 -0.04 -5.81 19.69
CA GLY A 50 -0.49 -4.42 19.59
C GLY A 50 0.01 -3.63 18.37
N SER A 51 0.92 -4.17 17.56
CA SER A 51 1.45 -3.44 16.40
C SER A 51 0.39 -3.09 15.35
N THR A 52 -0.59 -3.97 15.12
CA THR A 52 -1.71 -3.67 14.19
C THR A 52 -2.59 -2.55 14.73
N LEU A 53 -2.84 -2.54 16.05
CA LEU A 53 -3.60 -1.47 16.69
C LEU A 53 -2.87 -0.14 16.59
N LEU A 54 -1.55 -0.14 16.77
CA LEU A 54 -0.72 1.04 16.57
C LEU A 54 -0.77 1.53 15.11
N GLY A 55 -0.68 0.63 14.13
CA GLY A 55 -0.81 0.98 12.72
C GLY A 55 -2.16 1.63 12.40
N LEU A 56 -3.24 1.11 12.98
CA LEU A 56 -4.58 1.69 12.87
C LEU A 56 -4.69 3.06 13.56
N LEU A 57 -4.09 3.22 14.74
CA LEU A 57 -4.02 4.50 15.43
C LEU A 57 -3.27 5.54 14.60
N LEU A 58 -2.12 5.17 14.03
CA LEU A 58 -1.36 6.04 13.12
C LEU A 58 -2.19 6.41 11.87
N ALA A 59 -2.88 5.44 11.28
CA ALA A 59 -3.77 5.65 10.16
C ALA A 59 -4.91 6.64 10.50
N ALA A 60 -5.49 6.52 11.69
CA ALA A 60 -6.53 7.42 12.21
C ALA A 60 -5.97 8.84 12.47
N CYS A 61 -4.85 8.97 13.17
CA CYS A 61 -4.19 10.25 13.44
C CYS A 61 -3.79 10.97 12.13
N ALA A 62 -3.35 10.22 11.13
CA ALA A 62 -3.01 10.73 9.81
C ALA A 62 -4.23 10.95 8.90
N ARG A 63 -5.45 10.63 9.37
CA ARG A 63 -6.72 10.73 8.64
C ARG A 63 -6.69 10.04 7.27
N THR A 64 -6.09 8.85 7.26
CA THR A 64 -5.99 8.00 6.07
C THR A 64 -7.24 7.15 5.89
N SER A 65 -7.54 6.80 4.65
CA SER A 65 -8.61 5.85 4.35
C SER A 65 -8.06 4.43 4.43
N VAL A 66 -8.62 3.61 5.33
CA VAL A 66 -8.22 2.22 5.54
C VAL A 66 -9.15 1.29 4.76
N SER A 67 -8.59 0.32 4.05
CA SER A 67 -9.33 -0.71 3.32
C SER A 67 -8.68 -2.07 3.52
N SER A 68 -9.46 -3.15 3.40
CA SER A 68 -8.93 -4.51 3.45
C SER A 68 -8.05 -4.78 2.22
N GLY A 69 -6.85 -5.28 2.47
CA GLY A 69 -5.92 -5.78 1.46
C GLY A 69 -5.88 -7.30 1.41
N PRO A 70 -5.11 -7.87 0.46
CA PRO A 70 -4.94 -9.31 0.36
C PRO A 70 -4.20 -9.87 1.59
N ARG A 71 -4.40 -11.15 1.89
CA ARG A 71 -3.60 -11.90 2.89
C ARG A 71 -3.65 -11.25 4.28
N GLY A 72 -4.81 -10.70 4.66
CA GLY A 72 -5.06 -10.10 5.97
C GLY A 72 -4.27 -8.83 6.27
N LEU A 73 -3.80 -8.14 5.23
CA LEU A 73 -3.20 -6.81 5.33
C LEU A 73 -4.29 -5.75 5.32
N LEU A 74 -4.01 -4.60 5.92
CA LEU A 74 -4.86 -3.41 5.87
C LEU A 74 -4.10 -2.31 5.14
N ILE A 75 -4.74 -1.70 4.15
CA ILE A 75 -4.12 -0.67 3.30
C ILE A 75 -4.67 0.68 3.74
N ALA A 76 -3.82 1.48 4.37
CA ALA A 76 -4.09 2.86 4.77
C ALA A 76 -3.50 3.80 3.72
N SER A 77 -4.34 4.47 2.94
CA SER A 77 -3.90 5.30 1.80
C SER A 77 -3.93 6.78 2.11
N ARG A 78 -3.23 7.58 1.28
CA ARG A 78 -3.17 9.05 1.38
C ARG A 78 -2.51 9.53 2.68
N TYR A 79 -1.48 8.86 3.15
CA TYR A 79 -0.70 9.31 4.29
C TYR A 79 0.01 10.63 4.00
N ARG A 80 -0.26 11.69 4.79
CA ARG A 80 0.18 13.07 4.50
C ARG A 80 1.34 13.57 5.36
N TRP A 81 1.74 12.85 6.41
CA TRP A 81 2.84 13.32 7.26
C TRP A 81 4.18 13.24 6.53
N ARG A 82 5.07 14.19 6.85
CA ARG A 82 6.37 14.35 6.16
C ARG A 82 7.32 13.17 6.41
N LEU A 83 7.16 12.48 7.52
CA LEU A 83 7.95 11.32 7.92
C LEU A 83 7.04 10.11 8.13
N PRO A 84 7.52 8.89 7.87
CA PRO A 84 8.82 8.53 7.29
C PRO A 84 8.90 8.89 5.78
N PHE A 85 10.10 9.14 5.22
CA PHE A 85 10.27 9.48 3.79
C PHE A 85 10.33 8.22 2.92
N ALA A 86 9.19 7.55 2.77
CA ALA A 86 9.02 6.36 1.94
C ALA A 86 7.70 6.39 1.15
N ALA A 87 7.61 5.64 0.05
CA ALA A 87 6.37 5.52 -0.73
C ALA A 87 5.27 4.78 0.06
N ALA A 88 5.68 3.74 0.78
CA ALA A 88 4.89 2.99 1.73
C ALA A 88 5.73 2.63 2.96
N PHE A 89 5.08 2.25 4.06
CA PHE A 89 5.73 1.60 5.19
C PHE A 89 4.72 0.78 5.98
N THR A 90 5.21 -0.20 6.73
CA THR A 90 4.38 -1.15 7.46
C THR A 90 4.44 -0.95 8.97
N VAL A 91 3.30 -1.10 9.64
CA VAL A 91 3.17 -1.19 11.10
C VAL A 91 2.22 -2.34 11.44
N GLY A 92 2.77 -3.46 11.94
CA GLY A 92 2.01 -4.69 12.13
C GLY A 92 1.44 -5.20 10.81
N ASN A 93 0.12 -5.33 10.70
CA ASN A 93 -0.55 -5.68 9.43
C ASN A 93 -1.04 -4.48 8.62
N VAL A 94 -0.78 -3.25 9.06
CA VAL A 94 -1.23 -2.02 8.39
C VAL A 94 -0.10 -1.48 7.51
N ILE A 95 -0.36 -1.34 6.23
CA ILE A 95 0.56 -0.74 5.26
C ILE A 95 0.05 0.66 4.94
N LEU A 96 0.86 1.67 5.27
CA LEU A 96 0.56 3.07 5.07
C LEU A 96 1.19 3.54 3.76
N PHE A 97 0.36 3.82 2.76
CA PHE A 97 0.76 4.39 1.48
C PHE A 97 0.60 5.90 1.49
N ARG A 98 1.63 6.59 1.00
CA ARG A 98 1.56 8.04 0.75
C ARG A 98 0.67 8.36 -0.44
N ALA A 99 0.74 7.52 -1.46
CA ALA A 99 -0.06 7.64 -2.67
C ALA A 99 -1.52 7.16 -2.45
N GLY A 100 -2.37 7.32 -3.46
CA GLY A 100 -3.76 6.90 -3.41
C GLY A 100 -3.95 5.36 -3.37
N PRO A 101 -5.17 4.88 -3.13
CA PRO A 101 -5.46 3.44 -3.07
C PRO A 101 -5.14 2.71 -4.39
N ASP A 102 -5.28 3.36 -5.54
CA ASP A 102 -5.03 2.74 -6.85
C ASP A 102 -3.54 2.47 -7.09
N THR A 103 -2.67 3.37 -6.63
CA THR A 103 -1.21 3.18 -6.67
C THR A 103 -0.73 2.06 -5.76
N ALA A 104 -1.38 1.84 -4.61
CA ALA A 104 -1.06 0.73 -3.72
C ALA A 104 -1.39 -0.64 -4.35
N ARG A 105 -2.43 -0.68 -5.19
CA ARG A 105 -2.84 -1.88 -5.94
C ARG A 105 -1.97 -2.13 -7.18
N ALA A 106 -1.43 -1.05 -7.77
CA ALA A 106 -0.65 -1.11 -9.01
C ALA A 106 0.79 -1.63 -8.82
N ASP A 107 1.29 -1.74 -7.59
CA ASP A 107 2.64 -2.26 -7.30
C ASP A 107 2.61 -3.52 -6.40
N PRO A 108 2.39 -4.71 -6.99
CA PRO A 108 2.42 -5.98 -6.26
C PRO A 108 3.80 -6.32 -5.67
N ALA A 109 4.89 -5.77 -6.21
CA ALA A 109 6.23 -6.05 -5.72
C ALA A 109 6.45 -5.32 -4.39
N LEU A 110 6.14 -4.02 -4.35
CA LEU A 110 6.15 -3.23 -3.13
C LEU A 110 5.22 -3.82 -2.06
N LEU A 111 4.02 -4.25 -2.44
CA LEU A 111 3.09 -4.86 -1.48
C LEU A 111 3.65 -6.16 -0.85
N ARG A 112 4.39 -6.98 -1.60
CA ARG A 112 5.06 -8.17 -1.06
C ARG A 112 6.25 -7.81 -0.17
N HIS A 113 6.98 -6.73 -0.49
CA HIS A 113 8.04 -6.19 0.36
C HIS A 113 7.47 -5.77 1.72
N GLU A 114 6.40 -4.98 1.72
CA GLU A 114 5.72 -4.53 2.94
C GLU A 114 5.12 -5.69 3.76
N GLU A 115 4.57 -6.72 3.11
CA GLU A 115 4.09 -7.92 3.80
C GLU A 115 5.22 -8.67 4.56
N ARG A 116 6.44 -8.67 4.01
CA ARG A 116 7.59 -9.26 4.70
C ARG A 116 7.92 -8.47 5.95
N HIS A 117 7.79 -7.14 5.95
CA HIS A 117 7.87 -6.34 7.16
C HIS A 117 6.75 -6.66 8.16
N SER A 118 5.51 -6.91 7.71
CA SER A 118 4.45 -7.40 8.61
C SER A 118 4.84 -8.72 9.30
N THR A 119 5.54 -9.60 8.58
CA THR A 119 6.06 -10.84 9.16
C THR A 119 7.15 -10.54 10.18
N GLN A 120 8.10 -9.67 9.86
CA GLN A 120 9.16 -9.27 10.79
C GLN A 120 8.59 -8.64 12.09
N TYR A 121 7.54 -7.84 12.00
CA TYR A 121 6.79 -7.37 13.18
C TYR A 121 6.31 -8.53 14.06
N ALA A 122 5.76 -9.59 13.47
CA ALA A 122 5.28 -10.73 14.24
C ALA A 122 6.43 -11.48 14.92
N TRP A 123 7.54 -11.69 14.20
CA TRP A 123 8.73 -12.37 14.72
C TRP A 123 9.46 -11.56 15.80
N CYS A 124 9.49 -10.23 15.68
CA CYS A 124 10.09 -9.31 16.65
C CYS A 124 9.13 -8.90 17.77
N LEU A 125 8.00 -9.60 17.94
CA LEU A 125 7.02 -9.34 19.00
C LEU A 125 6.45 -7.91 18.99
N GLY A 126 6.26 -7.33 17.81
CA GLY A 126 5.61 -6.04 17.62
C GLY A 126 6.60 -4.88 17.65
N LEU A 127 6.48 -4.03 18.66
CA LEU A 127 7.25 -2.79 18.80
C LEU A 127 8.78 -2.95 18.79
N PRO A 128 9.40 -4.01 19.35
CA PRO A 128 10.85 -4.18 19.30
C PRO A 128 11.44 -4.21 17.88
N PHE A 129 10.62 -4.51 16.86
CA PHE A 129 11.03 -4.40 15.46
C PHE A 129 11.57 -3.01 15.09
N LEU A 130 10.92 -1.94 15.56
CA LEU A 130 11.27 -0.57 15.20
C LEU A 130 12.71 -0.18 15.61
N PRO A 131 13.13 -0.31 16.89
CA PRO A 131 14.50 0.01 17.27
C PRO A 131 15.52 -0.90 16.56
N LEU A 132 15.23 -2.20 16.41
CA LEU A 132 16.11 -3.12 15.68
C LEU A 132 16.29 -2.69 14.22
N TYR A 133 15.19 -2.32 13.55
CA TYR A 133 15.21 -1.82 12.19
C TYR A 133 16.03 -0.53 12.07
N PHE A 134 15.82 0.46 12.96
CA PHE A 134 16.55 1.72 12.91
C PHE A 134 18.05 1.54 13.19
N ILE A 135 18.43 0.65 14.10
CA ILE A 135 19.84 0.30 14.35
C ILE A 135 20.45 -0.32 13.08
N ALA A 136 19.77 -1.28 12.45
CA ALA A 136 20.24 -1.92 11.23
C ALA A 136 20.33 -0.94 10.05
N ALA A 137 19.36 -0.02 9.93
CA ALA A 137 19.34 1.04 8.93
C ALA A 137 20.47 2.04 9.15
N GLY A 138 20.71 2.48 10.39
CA GLY A 138 21.79 3.39 10.76
C GLY A 138 23.17 2.76 10.50
N TRP A 139 23.34 1.49 10.86
CA TRP A 139 24.55 0.73 10.55
C TRP A 139 24.79 0.57 9.05
N SER A 140 23.71 0.33 8.29
CA SER A 140 23.77 0.26 6.83
C SER A 140 24.17 1.60 6.21
N LEU A 141 23.54 2.68 6.68
CA LEU A 141 23.84 4.03 6.24
C LEU A 141 25.31 4.38 6.49
N TRP A 142 25.82 4.08 7.69
CA TRP A 142 27.22 4.32 8.03
C TRP A 142 28.21 3.54 7.15
N ARG A 143 27.91 2.27 6.80
CA ARG A 143 28.82 1.43 6.00
C ARG A 143 28.70 1.61 4.49
N THR A 144 27.52 1.99 3.98
CA THR A 144 27.22 1.93 2.54
C THR A 144 26.67 3.23 1.96
N GLY A 145 26.39 4.24 2.80
CA GLY A 145 25.72 5.47 2.37
C GLY A 145 24.22 5.30 2.08
N ASN A 146 23.65 4.10 2.27
CA ASN A 146 22.25 3.80 2.05
C ASN A 146 21.65 2.98 3.23
N PRO A 147 20.47 3.32 3.76
CA PRO A 147 19.87 2.59 4.88
C PRO A 147 19.44 1.15 4.56
N GLY A 148 19.28 0.78 3.28
CA GLY A 148 18.85 -0.56 2.89
C GLY A 148 19.97 -1.56 2.60
N SER A 149 21.05 -1.14 1.92
CA SER A 149 21.98 -2.06 1.25
C SER A 149 22.70 -3.04 2.18
N ALA A 150 22.88 -2.73 3.46
CA ALA A 150 23.43 -3.62 4.48
C ALA A 150 22.49 -3.85 5.68
N ASN A 151 21.22 -3.46 5.56
CA ASN A 151 20.19 -3.72 6.57
C ASN A 151 19.60 -5.11 6.34
N PHE A 152 19.71 -5.97 7.36
CA PHE A 152 19.23 -7.34 7.31
C PHE A 152 17.73 -7.43 7.00
N PHE A 153 16.93 -6.55 7.60
CA PHE A 153 15.48 -6.55 7.42
C PHE A 153 15.08 -6.18 5.99
N GLU A 154 15.77 -5.20 5.40
CA GLU A 154 15.57 -4.74 4.03
C GLU A 154 16.01 -5.77 2.99
N ARG A 155 17.16 -6.41 3.21
CA ARG A 155 17.62 -7.52 2.37
C ARG A 155 16.63 -8.68 2.37
N HIS A 156 16.13 -9.04 3.56
CA HIS A 156 15.13 -10.09 3.70
C HIS A 156 13.77 -9.69 3.09
N ALA A 157 13.41 -8.40 3.15
CA ALA A 157 12.20 -7.86 2.51
C ALA A 157 12.33 -7.75 0.99
N GLY A 158 13.56 -7.71 0.46
CA GLY A 158 13.88 -7.60 -0.96
C GLY A 158 14.10 -6.14 -1.35
N LEU A 159 15.36 -5.79 -1.62
CA LEU A 159 15.82 -4.41 -1.80
C LEU A 159 15.17 -3.69 -2.97
N GLU A 160 15.15 -4.31 -4.15
CA GLU A 160 14.63 -3.67 -5.37
C GLU A 160 13.14 -3.31 -5.24
N ALA A 161 12.36 -4.20 -4.63
CA ALA A 161 10.94 -3.96 -4.38
C ALA A 161 10.69 -2.81 -3.39
N GLY A 162 11.65 -2.51 -2.50
CA GLY A 162 11.64 -1.35 -1.61
C GLY A 162 12.29 -0.09 -2.21
N GLY A 163 12.79 -0.17 -3.45
CA GLY A 163 13.46 0.95 -4.13
C GLY A 163 14.95 1.11 -3.78
N TYR A 164 15.59 0.10 -3.19
CA TYR A 164 17.01 0.13 -2.85
C TYR A 164 17.90 -0.58 -3.90
N PRO A 165 19.14 -0.09 -4.10
CA PRO A 165 20.09 -0.74 -4.99
C PRO A 165 20.56 -2.08 -4.42
N LEU A 166 20.77 -3.05 -5.31
CA LEU A 166 21.39 -4.33 -4.96
C LEU A 166 22.87 -4.13 -4.57
N PRO A 167 23.40 -4.94 -3.62
CA PRO A 167 24.81 -4.89 -3.26
C PRO A 167 25.68 -5.27 -4.47
N GLY A 168 26.69 -4.46 -4.76
CA GLY A 168 27.64 -4.72 -5.85
C GLY A 168 27.24 -4.15 -7.21
N THR A 169 26.10 -3.48 -7.33
CA THR A 169 25.73 -2.74 -8.55
C THR A 169 26.30 -1.32 -8.48
N PRO A 170 27.29 -0.94 -9.30
CA PRO A 170 27.76 0.44 -9.33
C PRO A 170 26.70 1.34 -9.98
N GLY A 171 26.26 2.39 -9.29
CA GLY A 171 25.73 3.58 -9.97
C GLY A 171 24.22 3.73 -10.16
N THR A 172 23.35 3.16 -9.34
CA THR A 172 21.94 3.63 -9.28
C THR A 172 21.77 4.65 -8.16
N SER A 173 21.94 5.93 -8.52
CA SER A 173 21.52 7.05 -7.67
C SER A 173 20.04 6.88 -7.27
N PRO A 174 19.64 7.13 -6.00
CA PRO A 174 18.25 7.03 -5.55
C PRO A 174 17.29 8.01 -6.23
N TRP A 175 17.80 8.93 -7.05
CA TRP A 175 17.08 10.12 -7.51
C TRP A 175 16.89 10.19 -9.01
N THR A 176 16.42 9.13 -9.68
CA THR A 176 15.78 9.26 -11.00
C THR A 176 14.94 8.03 -11.34
N HIS A 177 13.70 8.00 -10.85
CA HIS A 177 12.59 7.49 -11.66
C HIS A 177 11.67 8.67 -11.99
N ARG A 178 12.22 9.62 -12.75
CA ARG A 178 11.40 10.54 -13.56
C ARG A 178 10.83 9.68 -14.68
N ARG A 179 9.51 9.47 -14.65
CA ARG A 179 8.69 8.88 -15.72
C ARG A 179 9.26 9.24 -17.10
N ILE A 180 9.71 8.23 -17.85
CA ILE A 180 9.93 8.38 -19.28
C ILE A 180 8.57 8.21 -19.96
N GLY A 181 8.14 9.27 -20.64
CA GLY A 181 7.36 9.19 -21.88
C GLY A 181 5.86 8.92 -21.78
N ALA A 182 5.09 9.90 -21.29
CA ALA A 182 3.74 10.06 -21.84
C ALA A 182 3.90 10.63 -23.26
N ALA A 183 3.46 9.87 -24.25
CA ALA A 183 3.46 10.26 -25.66
C ALA A 183 2.67 11.56 -25.86
N THR A 184 3.28 12.54 -26.52
CA THR A 184 2.64 13.76 -26.99
C THR A 184 1.63 13.40 -28.10
N PRO A 185 0.34 13.73 -28.00
CA PRO A 185 -0.54 13.60 -29.16
C PRO A 185 -0.18 14.70 -30.17
N LYS A 186 0.04 14.30 -31.43
CA LYS A 186 0.25 15.23 -32.54
C LYS A 186 -1.00 16.11 -32.69
N ARG A 187 -0.76 17.42 -32.69
CA ARG A 187 -1.71 18.47 -33.06
C ARG A 187 -2.07 18.27 -34.54
N TYR A 188 -3.34 18.04 -34.82
CA TYR A 188 -3.87 18.26 -36.16
C TYR A 188 -3.97 19.79 -36.34
N GLU A 189 -3.38 20.31 -37.41
CA GLU A 189 -3.74 21.64 -37.91
C GLU A 189 -4.55 21.43 -39.18
N ALA A 190 -5.58 22.28 -39.29
CA ALA A 190 -6.58 22.31 -40.35
C ALA A 190 -6.03 22.82 -41.67
#